data_AF-A0A435GTY6-F1
#
_entry.id   AF-A0A435GTY6-F1
#
_cell.length_a   1.000
_cell.length_b   1.000
_cell.length_c   1.000
_cell.angle_alpha   90.00
_cell.angle_beta   90.00
_cell.angle_gamma   90.00
#
_symmetry.space_group_name_H-M   'P 1'
#
loop_
_entity.id
_entity.type
_entity.pdbx_description
1 polymer ?
#
loop_
_entity_poly.entity_id
_entity_poly.type
_entity_poly.pdbx_seq_one_letter_code
_entity_poly.pdbx_strand_id
1 'polypeptide(L)'
;ISGAGQLGNGMLGLDNRGTIIASGTNALVIDTGGSVVANSGTLEATGSGGLIVAGGIANSGMLSANGGNIVIHGEVTGDGDATIGNLSKLEFGAASSTDVTFAQNAAGTLELDDSFDYSGRIGGITNDDKLDLNDVLFGTGTTVAYQASQDGSGGTLTVSDGAHNATLHLLGTYDANGFRLADDGEGHTVVTYNPEFTLTGVAGGTSEFAA
;
A
#
# COMPACT_ATOMS: atom_id res chain seq x y z
N ILE A 1 19.15 -14.32 4.23
CA ILE A 1 19.76 -13.38 5.22
C ILE A 1 18.67 -13.01 6.22
N SER A 2 18.95 -12.91 7.52
CA SER A 2 17.96 -12.45 8.48
C SER A 2 18.59 -11.61 9.60
N GLY A 3 17.83 -10.63 10.12
CA GLY A 3 18.24 -9.82 11.26
C GLY A 3 18.02 -8.31 11.06
N ALA A 4 18.98 -7.52 11.51
CA ALA A 4 19.03 -6.06 11.39
C ALA A 4 20.47 -5.62 11.08
N GLY A 5 20.67 -4.36 10.70
CA GLY A 5 21.99 -3.78 10.38
C GLY A 5 22.07 -3.26 8.96
N GLN A 6 23.29 -3.07 8.44
CA GLN A 6 23.53 -2.55 7.10
C GLN A 6 23.97 -3.67 6.15
N LEU A 7 23.37 -3.74 4.96
CA LEU A 7 23.84 -4.53 3.83
C LEU A 7 24.33 -3.60 2.72
N GLY A 8 25.55 -3.84 2.24
CA GLY A 8 26.12 -3.18 1.06
C GLY A 8 26.86 -1.87 1.32
N ASN A 9 26.33 -0.98 2.16
CA ASN A 9 26.94 0.33 2.49
C ASN A 9 27.45 1.10 1.25
N GLY A 10 26.65 1.10 0.18
CA GLY A 10 26.94 1.82 -1.06
C GLY A 10 27.83 1.08 -2.07
N MET A 11 28.34 -0.10 -1.74
CA MET A 11 29.43 -0.75 -2.50
C MET A 11 29.05 -2.12 -3.11
N LEU A 12 27.82 -2.58 -2.89
CA LEU A 12 27.37 -3.92 -3.27
C LEU A 12 26.36 -3.86 -4.42
N GLY A 13 26.47 -4.79 -5.37
CA GLY A 13 25.34 -5.20 -6.21
C GLY A 13 24.59 -6.36 -5.54
N LEU A 14 23.26 -6.26 -5.42
CA LEU A 14 22.43 -7.27 -4.77
C LEU A 14 21.52 -7.97 -5.79
N ASP A 15 21.72 -9.27 -5.97
CA ASP A 15 20.82 -10.18 -6.69
C ASP A 15 20.23 -11.17 -5.68
N ASN A 16 19.04 -10.84 -5.15
CA ASN A 16 18.33 -11.70 -4.22
C ASN A 16 17.46 -12.71 -4.98
N ARG A 17 17.79 -13.99 -4.82
CA ARG A 17 17.00 -15.13 -5.34
C ARG A 17 16.42 -16.02 -4.24
N GLY A 18 16.66 -15.64 -2.98
CA GLY A 18 16.17 -16.35 -1.80
C GLY A 18 15.41 -15.40 -0.91
N THR A 19 15.47 -15.62 0.40
CA THR A 19 14.78 -14.76 1.37
C THR A 19 15.77 -13.88 2.12
N ILE A 20 15.50 -12.59 2.15
CA ILE A 20 16.11 -11.61 3.04
C ILE A 20 15.02 -11.09 3.98
N ILE A 21 15.20 -11.28 5.29
CA ILE A 21 14.20 -10.93 6.30
C ILE A 21 14.76 -9.90 7.28
N ALA A 22 14.15 -8.72 7.34
CA ALA A 22 14.34 -7.77 8.42
C ALA A 22 13.54 -8.23 9.65
N SER A 23 14.19 -8.98 10.54
CA SER A 23 13.54 -9.63 11.69
C SER A 23 13.93 -9.01 13.04
N GLY A 24 14.81 -8.01 13.04
CA GLY A 24 15.28 -7.37 14.26
C GLY A 24 14.41 -6.19 14.73
N THR A 25 14.73 -5.68 15.92
CA THR A 25 14.10 -4.47 16.48
C THR A 25 14.73 -3.18 15.95
N ASN A 26 15.90 -3.26 15.31
CA ASN A 26 16.51 -2.19 14.53
C ASN A 26 16.31 -2.48 13.04
N ALA A 27 16.38 -1.45 12.20
CA ALA A 27 16.21 -1.62 10.77
C ALA A 27 17.28 -2.54 10.17
N LEU A 28 16.88 -3.32 9.16
CA LEU A 28 17.79 -3.81 8.15
C LEU A 28 17.78 -2.78 7.01
N VAL A 29 18.94 -2.21 6.70
CA VAL A 29 19.11 -1.23 5.63
C VAL A 29 19.87 -1.89 4.49
N ILE A 30 19.28 -1.88 3.30
CA ILE A 30 19.93 -2.30 2.06
C ILE A 30 20.35 -1.04 1.31
N ASP A 31 21.67 -0.85 1.19
CA ASP A 31 22.27 0.25 0.47
C ASP A 31 23.28 -0.29 -0.55
N THR A 32 22.85 -0.30 -1.80
CA THR A 32 23.63 -0.70 -2.99
C THR A 32 24.25 0.50 -3.71
N GLY A 33 24.18 1.70 -3.11
CA GLY A 33 24.65 2.94 -3.71
C GLY A 33 23.85 3.28 -4.96
N GLY A 34 24.54 3.47 -6.08
CA GLY A 34 23.89 3.72 -7.37
C GLY A 34 23.38 2.46 -8.09
N SER A 35 23.58 1.26 -7.53
CA SER A 35 23.14 0.01 -8.17
C SER A 35 21.69 -0.31 -7.80
N VAL A 36 20.91 -0.82 -8.76
CA VAL A 36 19.56 -1.34 -8.52
C VAL A 36 19.63 -2.70 -7.82
N VAL A 37 18.76 -2.93 -6.84
CA VAL A 37 18.56 -4.25 -6.23
C VAL A 37 17.76 -5.12 -7.19
N ALA A 38 18.29 -6.26 -7.62
CA ALA A 38 17.50 -7.28 -8.33
C ALA A 38 16.88 -8.24 -7.31
N ASN A 39 15.55 -8.32 -7.27
CA ASN A 39 14.83 -9.23 -6.36
C ASN A 39 13.95 -10.18 -7.18
N SER A 40 14.37 -11.43 -7.29
CA SER A 40 13.53 -12.54 -7.78
C SER A 40 13.09 -13.50 -6.66
N GLY A 41 13.59 -13.26 -5.44
CA GLY A 41 13.18 -13.97 -4.23
C GLY A 41 12.21 -13.13 -3.40
N THR A 42 12.43 -13.07 -2.09
CA THR A 42 11.59 -12.32 -1.15
C THR A 42 12.44 -11.34 -0.34
N LEU A 43 12.00 -10.08 -0.30
CA LEU A 43 12.38 -9.10 0.71
C LEU A 43 11.23 -8.97 1.69
N GLU A 44 11.47 -9.30 2.96
CA GLU A 44 10.41 -9.37 3.98
C GLU A 44 10.79 -8.57 5.23
N ALA A 45 9.82 -7.87 5.82
CA ALA A 45 9.95 -7.20 7.11
C ALA A 45 8.96 -7.81 8.12
N THR A 46 9.51 -8.45 9.15
CA THR A 46 8.76 -9.09 10.26
C THR A 46 9.09 -8.48 11.62
N GLY A 47 10.26 -7.87 11.76
CA GLY A 47 10.69 -7.21 12.98
C GLY A 47 10.26 -5.75 13.02
N SER A 48 10.03 -5.24 14.23
CA SER A 48 9.58 -3.86 14.46
C SER A 48 10.56 -2.79 13.95
N GLY A 49 11.81 -3.17 13.66
CA GLY A 49 12.79 -2.26 13.08
C GLY A 49 12.58 -1.99 11.58
N GLY A 50 11.85 -2.86 10.88
CA GLY A 50 11.56 -2.71 9.45
C GLY A 50 12.73 -2.95 8.51
N LEU A 51 12.43 -2.89 7.22
CA LEU A 51 13.36 -2.94 6.10
C LEU A 51 13.39 -1.57 5.43
N ILE A 52 14.59 -1.05 5.19
CA ILE A 52 14.81 0.16 4.40
C ILE A 52 15.65 -0.21 3.19
N VAL A 53 15.23 0.17 2.00
CA VAL A 53 16.00 0.05 0.77
C VAL A 53 16.30 1.45 0.24
N ALA A 54 17.58 1.82 0.26
CA ALA A 54 18.01 3.18 -0.04
C ALA A 54 17.91 3.55 -1.54
N GLY A 55 17.95 2.54 -2.43
CA GLY A 55 17.91 2.72 -3.87
C GLY A 55 16.72 2.02 -4.53
N GLY A 56 16.71 1.99 -5.86
CA GLY A 56 15.67 1.35 -6.65
C GLY A 56 15.73 -0.18 -6.62
N ILE A 57 14.60 -0.81 -6.94
CA ILE A 57 14.44 -2.27 -6.99
C ILE A 57 13.88 -2.68 -8.35
N ALA A 58 14.51 -3.67 -8.98
CA ALA A 58 13.91 -4.47 -10.05
C ALA A 58 13.31 -5.72 -9.39
N ASN A 59 12.02 -5.67 -9.08
CA ASN A 59 11.27 -6.70 -8.38
C ASN A 59 10.55 -7.61 -9.39
N SER A 60 10.99 -8.86 -9.49
CA SER A 60 10.26 -9.98 -10.13
C SER A 60 9.85 -11.06 -9.12
N GLY A 61 10.03 -10.76 -7.83
CA GLY A 61 9.70 -11.63 -6.70
C GLY A 61 8.66 -10.98 -5.81
N MET A 62 8.86 -11.10 -4.49
CA MET A 62 7.93 -10.62 -3.46
C MET A 62 8.55 -9.56 -2.56
N LEU A 63 7.78 -8.52 -2.27
CA LEU A 63 7.99 -7.59 -1.15
C LEU A 63 6.93 -7.86 -0.07
N SER A 64 7.30 -8.21 1.16
CA SER A 64 6.36 -8.64 2.21
C SER A 64 6.52 -7.79 3.47
N ALA A 65 5.63 -6.81 3.66
CA ALA A 65 5.52 -6.08 4.92
C ALA A 65 4.56 -6.85 5.84
N ASN A 66 5.08 -7.44 6.92
CA ASN A 66 4.34 -8.43 7.71
C ASN A 66 4.70 -8.35 9.19
N GLY A 67 4.27 -7.27 9.84
CA GLY A 67 4.62 -6.92 11.23
C GLY A 67 5.82 -5.97 11.36
N GLY A 68 6.63 -5.85 10.32
CA GLY A 68 7.60 -4.78 10.14
C GLY A 68 7.29 -3.96 8.89
N ASN A 69 7.63 -2.67 8.91
CA ASN A 69 7.44 -1.79 7.77
C ASN A 69 8.52 -2.00 6.70
N ILE A 70 8.19 -1.75 5.45
CA ILE A 70 9.13 -1.63 4.34
C ILE A 70 9.10 -0.20 3.81
N VAL A 71 10.27 0.41 3.67
CA VAL A 71 10.46 1.71 3.03
C VAL A 71 11.44 1.56 1.88
N ILE A 72 11.07 2.03 0.68
CA ILE A 72 11.90 1.96 -0.51
C ILE A 72 12.01 3.36 -1.10
N HIS A 73 13.21 3.95 -1.10
CA HIS A 73 13.39 5.34 -1.54
C HIS A 73 13.56 5.51 -3.05
N GLY A 74 13.90 4.45 -3.77
CA GLY A 74 14.07 4.50 -5.23
C GLY A 74 12.91 3.88 -6.00
N GLU A 75 12.93 4.03 -7.32
CA GLU A 75 11.93 3.46 -8.23
C GLU A 75 11.84 1.93 -8.07
N VAL A 76 10.61 1.41 -8.10
CA VAL A 76 10.35 -0.04 -8.07
C VAL A 76 9.72 -0.49 -9.37
N THR A 77 10.47 -1.28 -10.14
CA THR A 77 10.06 -1.78 -11.46
C THR A 77 9.94 -3.29 -11.45
N GLY A 78 9.36 -3.85 -12.52
CA GLY A 78 9.28 -5.29 -12.74
C GLY A 78 7.85 -5.81 -12.62
N ASP A 79 7.72 -7.13 -12.62
CA ASP A 79 6.47 -7.90 -12.65
C ASP A 79 6.21 -8.68 -11.34
N GLY A 80 6.99 -8.39 -10.30
CA GLY A 80 6.80 -8.96 -8.97
C GLY A 80 5.65 -8.30 -8.20
N ASP A 81 5.32 -8.91 -7.07
CA ASP A 81 4.20 -8.55 -6.22
C ASP A 81 4.67 -7.99 -4.87
N ALA A 82 3.74 -7.35 -4.15
CA ALA A 82 3.89 -6.97 -2.76
C ALA A 82 2.67 -7.35 -1.91
N THR A 83 2.91 -7.64 -0.63
CA THR A 83 1.87 -7.87 0.38
C THR A 83 2.06 -6.99 1.60
N ILE A 84 0.94 -6.53 2.16
CA ILE A 84 0.87 -5.76 3.40
C ILE A 84 0.00 -6.54 4.38
N GLY A 85 0.54 -6.88 5.55
CA GLY A 85 -0.17 -7.58 6.60
C GLY A 85 0.27 -7.16 7.99
N ASN A 86 -0.49 -7.58 9.01
CA ASN A 86 -0.12 -7.44 10.42
C ASN A 86 0.29 -6.02 10.84
N LEU A 87 -0.58 -5.03 10.58
CA LEU A 87 -0.41 -3.63 11.01
C LEU A 87 0.83 -2.96 10.44
N SER A 88 1.32 -3.41 9.29
CA SER A 88 2.53 -2.89 8.66
C SER A 88 2.24 -1.82 7.60
N LYS A 89 3.31 -1.09 7.27
CA LYS A 89 3.35 -0.13 6.18
C LYS A 89 4.30 -0.61 5.07
N LEU A 90 3.89 -0.44 3.81
CA LEU A 90 4.77 -0.46 2.65
C LEU A 90 4.78 0.94 2.03
N GLU A 91 5.95 1.54 1.92
CA GLU A 91 6.16 2.87 1.37
C GLU A 91 6.99 2.80 0.09
N PHE A 92 6.46 3.40 -0.97
CA PHE A 92 7.19 3.68 -2.20
C PHE A 92 7.52 5.17 -2.26
N GLY A 93 8.80 5.50 -2.06
CA GLY A 93 9.32 6.87 -2.06
C GLY A 93 9.52 7.47 -3.46
N ALA A 94 9.21 6.71 -4.51
CA ALA A 94 9.29 7.09 -5.92
C ALA A 94 8.31 6.22 -6.72
N ALA A 95 8.23 6.45 -8.05
CA ALA A 95 7.39 5.67 -8.95
C ALA A 95 7.51 4.15 -8.75
N SER A 96 6.37 3.44 -8.83
CA SER A 96 6.30 2.00 -8.66
C SER A 96 5.27 1.34 -9.58
N SER A 97 5.63 0.20 -10.17
CA SER A 97 4.72 -0.64 -10.96
C SER A 97 4.26 -1.91 -10.23
N THR A 98 4.56 -2.03 -8.94
CA THR A 98 4.34 -3.28 -8.18
C THR A 98 2.86 -3.44 -7.84
N ASP A 99 2.28 -4.62 -8.15
CA ASP A 99 0.94 -4.97 -7.67
C ASP A 99 0.97 -5.21 -6.15
N VAL A 100 0.11 -4.55 -5.39
CA VAL A 100 0.04 -4.61 -3.92
C VAL A 100 -1.24 -5.30 -3.47
N THR A 101 -1.13 -6.25 -2.54
CA THR A 101 -2.27 -6.89 -1.88
C THR A 101 -2.25 -6.68 -0.38
N PHE A 102 -3.31 -6.09 0.17
CA PHE A 102 -3.58 -6.13 1.60
C PHE A 102 -4.05 -7.54 2.00
N ALA A 103 -3.38 -8.14 2.97
CA ALA A 103 -3.77 -9.41 3.55
C ALA A 103 -5.07 -9.26 4.38
N GLN A 104 -5.73 -10.39 4.66
CA GLN A 104 -6.93 -10.35 5.52
C GLN A 104 -6.60 -9.78 6.90
N ASN A 105 -7.41 -8.82 7.36
CA ASN A 105 -7.21 -8.12 8.62
C ASN A 105 -5.82 -7.48 8.73
N ALA A 106 -5.26 -7.02 7.61
CA ALA A 106 -3.96 -6.36 7.59
C ALA A 106 -3.98 -5.12 8.48
N ALA A 107 -5.03 -4.29 8.36
CA ALA A 107 -5.07 -2.96 8.98
C ALA A 107 -3.77 -2.19 8.67
N GLY A 108 -3.36 -2.29 7.41
CA GLY A 108 -2.07 -1.85 6.92
C GLY A 108 -2.13 -0.50 6.23
N THR A 109 -0.98 -0.01 5.78
CA THR A 109 -0.89 1.23 5.01
C THR A 109 -0.01 1.03 3.79
N LEU A 110 -0.54 1.38 2.61
CA LEU A 110 0.27 1.61 1.42
C LEU A 110 0.49 3.12 1.33
N GLU A 111 1.74 3.54 1.41
CA GLU A 111 2.14 4.95 1.31
C GLU A 111 2.86 5.20 -0.01
N LEU A 112 2.43 6.25 -0.71
CA LEU A 112 2.91 6.63 -2.04
C LEU A 112 3.39 8.08 -2.00
N ASP A 113 4.70 8.26 -2.20
CA ASP A 113 5.31 9.60 -2.34
C ASP A 113 5.21 10.15 -3.77
N ASP A 114 4.96 9.26 -4.73
CA ASP A 114 4.76 9.57 -6.15
C ASP A 114 3.55 8.78 -6.67
N SER A 115 2.37 9.17 -6.19
CA SER A 115 1.10 8.52 -6.50
C SER A 115 0.65 8.75 -7.94
N PHE A 116 1.20 9.75 -8.63
CA PHE A 116 0.94 10.01 -10.05
C PHE A 116 1.58 8.99 -10.97
N ASP A 117 2.78 8.51 -10.61
CA ASP A 117 3.54 7.51 -11.38
C ASP A 117 3.43 6.09 -10.78
N TYR A 118 2.55 5.89 -9.80
CA TYR A 118 2.14 4.55 -9.36
C TYR A 118 1.23 3.88 -10.40
N SER A 119 1.68 2.77 -10.96
CA SER A 119 0.98 2.03 -12.03
C SER A 119 0.57 0.62 -11.66
N GLY A 120 0.90 0.18 -10.45
CA GLY A 120 0.49 -1.11 -9.90
C GLY A 120 -1.02 -1.17 -9.60
N ARG A 121 -1.52 -2.39 -9.43
CA ARG A 121 -2.87 -2.66 -8.95
C ARG A 121 -2.90 -2.84 -7.44
N ILE A 122 -3.99 -2.47 -6.80
CA ILE A 122 -4.16 -2.57 -5.35
C ILE A 122 -5.36 -3.47 -5.04
N GLY A 123 -5.13 -4.58 -4.35
CA GLY A 123 -6.17 -5.53 -3.96
C GLY A 123 -6.32 -5.68 -2.46
N GLY A 124 -7.49 -6.18 -2.03
CA GLY A 124 -7.71 -6.63 -0.66
C GLY A 124 -8.03 -5.54 0.37
N ILE A 125 -8.31 -4.30 -0.06
CA ILE A 125 -8.60 -3.17 0.84
C ILE A 125 -9.84 -3.48 1.68
N THR A 126 -9.72 -3.32 3.00
CA THR A 126 -10.80 -3.39 3.98
C THR A 126 -10.90 -2.10 4.80
N ASN A 127 -11.78 -2.05 5.79
CA ASN A 127 -12.09 -0.82 6.55
C ASN A 127 -10.98 -0.28 7.43
N ASP A 128 -9.97 -1.09 7.72
CA ASP A 128 -8.84 -0.69 8.56
C ASP A 128 -7.59 -0.39 7.75
N ASP A 129 -7.62 -0.58 6.43
CA ASP A 129 -6.51 -0.32 5.53
C ASP A 129 -6.53 1.13 5.03
N LYS A 130 -5.35 1.64 4.71
CA LYS A 130 -5.13 3.02 4.28
C LYS A 130 -4.32 3.07 2.99
N LEU A 131 -4.70 3.99 2.12
CA LEU A 131 -3.85 4.47 1.03
C LEU A 131 -3.44 5.89 1.41
N ASP A 132 -2.15 6.10 1.66
CA ASP A 132 -1.60 7.38 2.07
C ASP A 132 -0.87 8.04 0.88
N LEU A 133 -1.28 9.25 0.51
CA LEU A 133 -0.84 9.93 -0.71
C LEU A 133 -0.10 11.22 -0.35
N ASN A 134 1.21 11.10 -0.18
CA ASN A 134 2.07 12.19 0.33
C ASN A 134 2.22 13.36 -0.66
N ASP A 135 1.82 13.16 -1.92
CA ASP A 135 1.88 14.17 -2.97
C ASP A 135 0.50 14.78 -3.35
N VAL A 136 -0.56 14.44 -2.61
CA VAL A 136 -1.90 15.01 -2.75
C VAL A 136 -2.29 15.77 -1.48
N LEU A 137 -2.44 17.10 -1.58
CA LEU A 137 -2.76 17.93 -0.42
C LEU A 137 -4.20 17.73 0.07
N PHE A 138 -4.38 17.65 1.39
CA PHE A 138 -5.70 17.59 1.99
C PHE A 138 -6.26 19.01 2.25
N GLY A 139 -7.51 19.24 1.83
CA GLY A 139 -8.18 20.52 2.00
C GLY A 139 -9.61 20.52 1.49
N THR A 140 -10.27 21.69 1.52
CA THR A 140 -11.69 21.83 1.15
C THR A 140 -12.00 21.48 -0.31
N GLY A 141 -10.97 21.46 -1.17
CA GLY A 141 -11.09 21.11 -2.59
C GLY A 141 -10.69 19.67 -2.91
N THR A 142 -10.23 18.89 -1.92
CA THR A 142 -9.78 17.52 -2.17
C THR A 142 -10.98 16.61 -2.42
N THR A 143 -10.92 15.84 -3.50
CA THR A 143 -12.01 14.99 -3.98
C THR A 143 -11.55 13.56 -4.16
N VAL A 144 -12.50 12.62 -4.01
CA VAL A 144 -12.32 11.21 -4.32
C VAL A 144 -13.47 10.74 -5.20
N ALA A 145 -13.16 9.97 -6.24
CA ALA A 145 -14.14 9.36 -7.13
C ALA A 145 -13.70 7.94 -7.48
N TYR A 146 -14.65 7.00 -7.46
CA TYR A 146 -14.40 5.63 -7.88
C TYR A 146 -15.27 5.27 -9.07
N GLN A 147 -14.64 4.73 -10.12
CA GLN A 147 -15.30 4.23 -11.31
C GLN A 147 -15.02 2.74 -11.47
N ALA A 148 -16.04 1.90 -11.24
CA ALA A 148 -15.94 0.46 -11.44
C ALA A 148 -15.65 0.11 -12.92
N SER A 149 -14.88 -0.94 -13.14
CA SER A 149 -14.61 -1.51 -14.47
C SER A 149 -15.85 -2.22 -15.01
N GLN A 150 -15.98 -2.29 -16.35
CA GLN A 150 -17.14 -2.90 -17.01
C GLN A 150 -17.30 -4.41 -16.73
N ASP A 151 -16.19 -5.08 -16.48
CA ASP A 151 -16.14 -6.52 -16.17
C ASP A 151 -16.37 -6.81 -14.67
N GLY A 152 -16.47 -5.77 -13.83
CA GLY A 152 -16.68 -5.88 -12.39
C GLY A 152 -15.49 -6.43 -11.60
N SER A 153 -14.32 -6.57 -12.24
CA SER A 153 -13.10 -7.10 -11.60
C SER A 153 -12.38 -6.09 -10.70
N GLY A 154 -12.72 -4.81 -10.83
CA GLY A 154 -12.00 -3.71 -10.20
C GLY A 154 -12.61 -2.35 -10.49
N GLY A 155 -11.73 -1.34 -10.50
CA GLY A 155 -12.06 0.00 -10.92
C GLY A 155 -10.90 0.97 -10.77
N THR A 156 -11.13 2.21 -11.14
CA THR A 156 -10.19 3.30 -10.99
C THR A 156 -10.65 4.22 -9.86
N LEU A 157 -9.79 4.41 -8.87
CA LEU A 157 -9.95 5.42 -7.82
C LEU A 157 -9.13 6.65 -8.20
N THR A 158 -9.79 7.80 -8.28
CA THR A 158 -9.15 9.08 -8.55
C THR A 158 -9.24 9.96 -7.32
N VAL A 159 -8.08 10.49 -6.88
CA VAL A 159 -7.98 11.45 -5.77
C VAL A 159 -7.31 12.71 -6.28
N SER A 160 -7.91 13.87 -6.04
CA SER A 160 -7.36 15.15 -6.52
C SER A 160 -7.53 16.27 -5.52
N ASP A 161 -6.49 17.08 -5.35
CA ASP A 161 -6.50 18.36 -4.62
C ASP A 161 -6.82 19.57 -5.52
N GLY A 162 -7.10 19.33 -6.81
CA GLY A 162 -7.34 20.33 -7.84
C GLY A 162 -6.11 20.75 -8.65
N ALA A 163 -4.90 20.49 -8.16
CA ALA A 163 -3.63 20.66 -8.89
C ALA A 163 -3.03 19.32 -9.31
N HIS A 164 -3.17 18.33 -8.45
CA HIS A 164 -2.62 16.99 -8.52
C HIS A 164 -3.73 15.95 -8.65
N ASN A 165 -3.47 14.83 -9.35
CA ASN A 165 -4.47 13.78 -9.62
C ASN A 165 -3.87 12.37 -9.53
N ALA A 166 -3.99 11.71 -8.38
CA ALA A 166 -3.63 10.30 -8.25
C ALA A 166 -4.69 9.43 -8.96
N THR A 167 -4.24 8.46 -9.76
CA THR A 167 -5.13 7.51 -10.45
C THR A 167 -4.74 6.08 -10.09
N LEU A 168 -5.43 5.50 -9.13
CA LEU A 168 -5.09 4.20 -8.56
C LEU A 168 -5.99 3.10 -9.12
N HIS A 169 -5.39 1.99 -9.52
CA HIS A 169 -6.11 0.84 -10.07
C HIS A 169 -6.44 -0.16 -8.96
N LEU A 170 -7.72 -0.32 -8.64
CA LEU A 170 -8.17 -1.23 -7.59
C LEU A 170 -8.66 -2.56 -8.17
N LEU A 171 -8.34 -3.64 -7.47
CA LEU A 171 -8.88 -4.99 -7.68
C LEU A 171 -9.95 -5.29 -6.63
N GLY A 172 -11.06 -5.87 -7.09
CA GLY A 172 -12.23 -6.17 -6.27
C GLY A 172 -13.40 -5.23 -6.50
N THR A 173 -14.52 -5.50 -5.84
CA THR A 173 -15.74 -4.71 -5.97
C THR A 173 -15.87 -3.75 -4.79
N TYR A 174 -15.93 -2.45 -5.08
CA TYR A 174 -16.07 -1.40 -4.07
C TYR A 174 -17.33 -0.55 -4.34
N ASP A 175 -17.96 -0.09 -3.27
CA ASP A 175 -18.97 0.98 -3.35
C ASP A 175 -18.24 2.33 -3.46
N ALA A 176 -18.60 3.13 -4.46
CA ALA A 176 -18.03 4.46 -4.64
C ALA A 176 -18.25 5.37 -3.43
N ASN A 177 -19.35 5.19 -2.69
CA ASN A 177 -19.64 5.97 -1.49
C ASN A 177 -18.90 5.48 -0.24
N GLY A 178 -18.20 4.35 -0.34
CA GLY A 178 -17.39 3.81 0.76
C GLY A 178 -16.07 4.54 0.96
N PHE A 179 -15.57 5.26 -0.05
CA PHE A 179 -14.29 5.95 0.06
C PHE A 179 -14.41 7.25 0.85
N ARG A 180 -13.46 7.46 1.77
CA ARG A 180 -13.40 8.67 2.61
C ARG A 180 -11.99 9.24 2.58
N LEU A 181 -11.91 10.56 2.62
CA LEU A 181 -10.66 11.31 2.71
C LEU A 181 -10.45 11.82 4.12
N ALA A 182 -9.19 11.84 4.55
CA ALA A 182 -8.75 12.44 5.79
C ALA A 182 -7.36 13.09 5.62
N ASP A 183 -7.02 13.96 6.55
CA ASP A 183 -5.66 14.48 6.75
C ASP A 183 -4.78 13.38 7.38
N ASP A 184 -3.58 13.17 6.87
CA ASP A 184 -2.55 12.30 7.47
C ASP A 184 -1.98 12.88 8.78
N GLY A 185 -2.20 14.16 9.03
CA GLY A 185 -1.64 14.93 10.15
C GLY A 185 -0.46 15.82 9.75
N GLU A 186 0.00 15.70 8.51
CA GLU A 186 1.06 16.51 7.87
C GLU A 186 0.50 17.40 6.75
N GLY A 187 -0.79 17.27 6.42
CA GLY A 187 -1.50 18.04 5.41
C GLY A 187 -1.65 17.31 4.07
N HIS A 188 -1.31 16.03 4.00
CA HIS A 188 -1.52 15.17 2.84
C HIS A 188 -2.79 14.32 3.00
N THR A 189 -3.13 13.58 1.96
CA THR A 189 -4.43 12.92 1.84
C THR A 189 -4.32 11.43 2.10
N VAL A 190 -5.05 10.96 3.12
CA VAL A 190 -5.30 9.53 3.36
C VAL A 190 -6.66 9.15 2.79
N VAL A 191 -6.70 8.06 2.03
CA VAL A 191 -7.94 7.37 1.64
C VAL A 191 -8.19 6.17 2.55
N THR A 192 -9.44 6.05 3.01
CA THR A 192 -9.96 4.86 3.70
C THR A 192 -11.21 4.35 3.00
N TYR A 193 -11.55 3.08 3.23
CA TYR A 193 -12.74 2.45 2.65
C TYR A 193 -13.69 1.92 3.73
N ASN A 194 -14.82 2.61 3.96
CA ASN A 194 -15.86 2.17 4.90
C ASN A 194 -17.22 2.21 4.19
N PRO A 195 -17.65 1.11 3.54
CA PRO A 195 -18.92 1.08 2.83
C PRO A 195 -20.07 1.20 3.83
N GLU A 196 -21.06 2.03 3.49
CA GLU A 196 -22.28 2.09 4.29
C GLU A 196 -23.02 0.75 4.17
N PHE A 197 -23.17 0.03 5.27
CA PHE A 197 -24.06 -1.11 5.33
C PHE A 197 -25.51 -0.62 5.39
N THR A 198 -26.14 -0.42 4.24
CA THR A 198 -27.60 -0.28 4.21
C THR A 198 -28.25 -1.64 4.42
N LEU A 199 -28.91 -1.82 5.56
CA LEU A 199 -29.66 -3.03 5.86
C LEU A 199 -30.99 -3.02 5.08
N THR A 200 -30.95 -3.31 3.78
CA THR A 200 -32.16 -3.55 2.98
C THR A 200 -32.78 -4.88 3.40
N GLY A 201 -33.74 -4.86 4.34
CA GLY A 201 -34.49 -6.07 4.67
C GLY A 201 -35.31 -6.09 5.96
N VAL A 202 -35.12 -5.16 6.91
CA VAL A 202 -36.04 -5.09 8.08
C VAL A 202 -37.23 -4.22 7.70
N ALA A 203 -38.21 -4.83 7.02
CA ALA A 203 -39.57 -4.30 7.04
C ALA A 203 -39.98 -4.20 8.51
N GLY A 204 -40.41 -3.00 8.93
CA GLY A 204 -40.82 -2.74 10.31
C GLY A 204 -41.83 -3.78 10.78
N GLY A 205 -41.37 -4.66 11.68
CA GLY A 205 -42.24 -5.59 12.36
C GLY A 205 -43.20 -4.78 13.22
N THR A 206 -44.46 -4.70 12.80
CA THR A 206 -45.56 -4.28 13.67
C THR A 206 -45.55 -5.21 14.88
N SER A 207 -45.40 -4.66 16.08
CA SER A 207 -45.54 -5.44 17.31
C SER A 207 -46.99 -5.89 17.45
N GLU A 208 -47.29 -7.13 17.09
CA GLU A 208 -48.48 -7.82 17.59
C GLU A 208 -48.08 -8.69 18.79
N PHE A 209 -47.93 -8.03 19.94
CA PHE A 209 -48.22 -8.66 21.22
C PHE A 209 -49.41 -7.91 21.83
N ALA A 210 -50.58 -8.27 21.32
CA ALA A 210 -51.84 -8.09 22.03
C ALA A 210 -52.30 -9.48 22.50
N ALA A 211 -52.03 -9.80 23.76
CA ALA A 211 -52.83 -10.61 24.70
C ALA A 211 -51.99 -10.91 25.95
#